data_AF-A0A2B8A530-F1
#
_entry.id   AF-A0A2B8A530-F1
#
_cell.length_a   1.000
_cell.length_b   1.000
_cell.length_c   1.000
_cell.angle_alpha   90.00
_cell.angle_beta   90.00
_cell.angle_gamma   90.00
#
_symmetry.space_group_name_H-M   'P 1'
#
loop_
_entity.id
_entity.type
_entity.pdbx_description
1 polymer ?
#
loop_
_entity_poly.entity_id
_entity_poly.type
_entity_poly.pdbx_seq_one_letter_code
_entity_poly.pdbx_strand_id
1 'polypeptide(L)'
;MIYEYGKTVKSRHRKYDAQFKEEALKQIEHGQSVSSVARALGMSEVLLYQWRQSAGSDGSSDQVKELLKQVKQLELERDILKKALSIFSRPS
;
A
#
# COMPACT_ATOMS: atom_id res chain seq x y z
N MET A 1 -34.15 -18.66 34.50
CA MET A 1 -33.71 -19.69 33.55
C MET A 1 -32.63 -19.08 32.67
N ILE A 2 -31.39 -19.52 32.85
CA ILE A 2 -30.22 -19.10 32.07
C ILE A 2 -30.15 -20.00 30.85
N TYR A 3 -30.31 -19.45 29.64
CA TYR A 3 -30.08 -20.20 28.40
C TYR A 3 -28.63 -20.01 27.98
N GLU A 4 -27.85 -21.09 28.13
CA GLU A 4 -26.55 -21.26 27.48
C GLU A 4 -26.71 -21.15 25.96
N TYR A 5 -26.02 -20.19 25.32
CA TYR A 5 -25.93 -20.13 23.87
C TYR A 5 -24.57 -20.66 23.40
N GLY A 6 -24.57 -21.93 23.01
CA GLY A 6 -24.20 -22.37 21.66
C GLY A 6 -22.78 -22.07 21.15
N LYS A 7 -21.88 -23.03 21.34
CA LYS A 7 -20.78 -23.48 20.45
C LYS A 7 -20.41 -22.54 19.28
N THR A 8 -19.23 -21.93 19.35
CA THR A 8 -18.59 -21.26 18.19
C THR A 8 -18.18 -22.30 17.15
N VAL A 9 -18.93 -22.37 16.05
CA VAL A 9 -18.54 -23.18 14.88
C VAL A 9 -17.26 -22.58 14.32
N LYS A 10 -16.13 -23.31 14.36
CA LYS A 10 -14.86 -22.89 13.75
C LYS A 10 -15.11 -22.58 12.27
N SER A 11 -15.14 -21.29 11.94
CA SER A 11 -15.29 -20.80 10.58
C SER A 11 -14.15 -21.35 9.72
N ARG A 12 -14.52 -22.05 8.65
CA ARG A 12 -13.59 -22.50 7.60
C ARG A 12 -13.09 -21.23 6.93
N HIS A 13 -11.83 -20.83 7.18
CA HIS A 13 -11.25 -19.62 6.60
C HIS A 13 -11.39 -19.68 5.08
N ARG A 14 -12.25 -18.83 4.52
CA ARG A 14 -12.35 -18.62 3.07
C ARG A 14 -11.01 -18.06 2.63
N LYS A 15 -10.28 -18.81 1.80
CA LYS A 15 -9.12 -18.28 1.11
C LYS A 15 -9.62 -17.42 -0.04
N TYR A 16 -9.16 -16.19 -0.07
CA TYR A 16 -9.40 -15.28 -1.18
C TYR A 16 -8.13 -15.22 -2.01
N ASP A 17 -8.27 -15.28 -3.33
CA ASP A 17 -7.13 -15.18 -4.23
C ASP A 17 -6.52 -13.78 -4.21
N ALA A 18 -5.23 -13.68 -4.53
CA ALA A 18 -4.50 -12.42 -4.49
C ALA A 18 -5.12 -11.35 -5.40
N GLN A 19 -5.58 -11.74 -6.60
CA GLN A 19 -6.26 -10.85 -7.53
C GLN A 19 -7.54 -10.26 -6.92
N PHE A 20 -8.33 -11.09 -6.24
CA PHE A 20 -9.56 -10.66 -5.60
C PHE A 20 -9.32 -9.66 -4.46
N LYS A 21 -8.26 -9.88 -3.66
CA LYS A 21 -7.82 -8.91 -2.64
C LYS A 21 -7.43 -7.58 -3.26
N GLU A 22 -6.72 -7.59 -4.37
CA GLU A 22 -6.28 -6.37 -5.07
C GLU A 22 -7.45 -5.58 -5.66
N GLU A 23 -8.39 -6.25 -6.32
CA GLU A 23 -9.59 -5.61 -6.87
C GLU A 23 -10.45 -4.94 -5.78
N ALA A 24 -10.65 -5.62 -4.65
CA ALA A 24 -11.38 -5.06 -3.52
C ALA A 24 -10.68 -3.81 -2.93
N LEU A 25 -9.34 -3.82 -2.86
CA LEU A 25 -8.57 -2.66 -2.39
C LEU A 25 -8.59 -1.50 -3.40
N LYS A 26 -8.52 -1.77 -4.71
CA LYS A 26 -8.66 -0.75 -5.75
C LYS A 26 -10.00 -0.03 -5.68
N GLN A 27 -11.09 -0.76 -5.47
CA GLN A 27 -12.42 -0.13 -5.30
C GLN A 27 -12.45 0.86 -4.12
N ILE A 28 -11.78 0.51 -3.02
CA ILE A 28 -11.65 1.38 -1.85
C ILE A 28 -10.78 2.61 -2.17
N GLU A 29 -9.67 2.43 -2.89
CA GLU A 29 -8.79 3.53 -3.33
C GLU A 29 -9.51 4.49 -4.30
N HIS A 30 -10.42 3.98 -5.14
CA HIS A 30 -11.27 4.79 -6.02
C HIS A 30 -12.39 5.54 -5.28
N GLY A 31 -12.41 5.50 -3.95
CA GLY A 31 -13.30 6.31 -3.11
C GLY A 31 -14.56 5.60 -2.64
N GLN A 32 -14.73 4.30 -2.93
CA GLN A 32 -15.82 3.54 -2.32
C GLN A 32 -15.54 3.28 -0.85
N SER A 33 -16.59 3.36 -0.02
CA SER A 33 -16.44 3.05 1.40
C SER A 33 -16.21 1.55 1.61
N VAL A 34 -15.42 1.20 2.62
CA VAL A 34 -15.13 -0.20 3.00
C VAL A 34 -16.43 -0.98 3.24
N SER A 35 -17.44 -0.34 3.84
CA SER A 35 -18.75 -0.94 4.08
C SER A 35 -19.56 -1.20 2.81
N SER A 36 -19.45 -0.32 1.81
CA SER A 36 -20.08 -0.53 0.50
C SER A 36 -19.45 -1.72 -0.23
N VAL A 37 -18.11 -1.77 -0.27
CA VAL A 37 -17.35 -2.84 -0.92
C VAL A 37 -17.58 -4.19 -0.21
N ALA A 38 -17.61 -4.21 1.13
CA ALA A 38 -17.93 -5.40 1.91
C ALA A 38 -19.30 -5.98 1.55
N ARG A 39 -20.34 -5.13 1.47
CA ARG A 39 -21.69 -5.56 1.10
C ARG A 39 -21.75 -6.06 -0.34
N ALA A 40 -21.11 -5.35 -1.27
CA ALA A 40 -21.07 -5.74 -2.68
C ALA A 40 -20.38 -7.11 -2.89
N LEU A 41 -19.30 -7.37 -2.14
CA LEU A 41 -18.52 -8.60 -2.24
C LEU A 41 -19.01 -9.72 -1.30
N GLY A 42 -20.01 -9.46 -0.44
CA GLY A 42 -20.51 -10.42 0.54
C GLY A 42 -19.45 -10.81 1.60
N MET A 43 -18.58 -9.87 1.96
CA MET A 43 -17.45 -10.06 2.86
C MET A 43 -17.63 -9.34 4.20
N SER A 44 -16.81 -9.72 5.18
CA SER A 44 -16.69 -8.97 6.43
C SER A 44 -15.89 -7.69 6.24
N GLU A 45 -16.43 -6.56 6.71
CA GLU A 45 -15.74 -5.27 6.75
C GLU A 45 -14.40 -5.36 7.49
N VAL A 46 -14.35 -6.12 8.59
CA VAL A 46 -13.15 -6.32 9.40
C VAL A 46 -12.00 -6.91 8.56
N LEU A 47 -12.32 -7.84 7.65
CA LEU A 47 -11.33 -8.46 6.78
C LEU A 47 -10.78 -7.45 5.76
N LEU A 48 -11.64 -6.60 5.20
CA LEU A 48 -11.20 -5.53 4.28
C LEU A 48 -10.32 -4.49 5.00
N TYR A 49 -10.63 -4.13 6.25
CA TYR A 49 -9.77 -3.26 7.05
C TYR A 49 -8.39 -3.88 7.28
N GLN A 50 -8.31 -5.17 7.60
CA GLN A 50 -7.04 -5.89 7.77
C GLN A 50 -6.24 -5.94 6.45
N TRP A 51 -6.92 -6.13 5.33
CA TRP A 51 -6.29 -6.12 4.01
C TRP A 51 -5.74 -4.75 3.64
N ARG A 52 -6.48 -3.68 3.92
CA ARG A 52 -6.03 -2.31 3.70
C ARG A 52 -4.81 -1.98 4.57
N GLN A 53 -4.80 -2.45 5.81
CA GLN A 53 -3.67 -2.23 6.72
C GLN A 53 -2.41 -2.97 6.26
N SER A 54 -2.54 -4.23 5.84
CA SER A 54 -1.42 -5.01 5.29
C SER A 54 -0.91 -4.48 3.94
N ALA A 55 -1.80 -3.98 3.08
CA ALA A 55 -1.39 -3.37 1.82
C ALA A 55 -0.57 -2.09 2.01
N GLY A 56 -0.87 -1.31 3.06
CA GLY A 56 -0.11 -0.10 3.42
C GLY A 56 1.27 -0.39 4.02
N SER A 57 1.48 -1.56 4.64
CA SER A 57 2.76 -1.92 5.26
C SER A 57 3.77 -2.51 4.28
N ASP A 58 3.32 -3.19 3.24
CA ASP A 58 4.17 -4.19 2.57
C ASP A 58 4.84 -3.74 1.25
N GLY A 59 4.60 -2.53 0.73
CA GLY A 59 5.15 -2.15 -0.59
C GLY A 59 5.53 -0.69 -0.81
N SER A 60 4.76 0.26 -0.27
CA SER A 60 5.03 1.68 -0.54
C SER A 60 6.24 2.22 0.22
N SER A 61 6.51 1.75 1.43
CA SER A 61 7.59 2.30 2.26
C SER A 61 8.98 2.07 1.67
N ASP A 62 9.26 0.87 1.17
CA ASP A 62 10.60 0.52 0.71
C ASP A 62 10.88 1.02 -0.71
N GLN A 63 9.88 0.99 -1.60
CA GLN A 63 9.99 1.60 -2.91
C GLN A 63 10.18 3.13 -2.80
N VAL A 64 9.46 3.79 -1.89
CA VAL A 64 9.62 5.24 -1.63
C VAL A 64 11.01 5.54 -1.10
N LYS A 65 11.54 4.76 -0.15
CA LYS A 65 12.91 4.96 0.34
C LYS A 65 13.94 4.79 -0.77
N GLU A 66 13.78 3.80 -1.64
CA GLU A 66 14.73 3.55 -2.70
C GLU A 66 14.68 4.66 -3.77
N LEU A 67 13.48 5.12 -4.13
CA LEU A 67 13.31 6.27 -5.02
C LEU A 67 13.92 7.55 -4.41
N LEU A 68 13.75 7.78 -3.11
CA LEU A 68 14.36 8.93 -2.42
C LEU A 68 15.89 8.89 -2.44
N LYS A 69 16.50 7.70 -2.32
CA LYS A 69 17.97 7.55 -2.48
C LYS A 69 18.41 7.89 -3.90
N GLN A 70 17.68 7.41 -4.91
CA GLN A 70 18.00 7.70 -6.31
C GLN A 70 17.92 9.20 -6.62
N VAL A 71 16.88 9.88 -6.14
CA VAL A 71 16.75 11.34 -6.27
C VAL A 71 17.95 12.04 -5.65
N LYS A 72 18.33 11.69 -4.42
CA LYS A 72 19.48 12.29 -3.74
C LYS A 72 20.80 12.09 -4.48
N GLN A 73 21.01 10.89 -5.05
CA GLN A 73 22.19 10.58 -5.84
C GLN A 73 22.26 11.44 -7.11
N LEU A 74 21.15 11.54 -7.84
CA LEU A 74 21.05 12.36 -9.06
C LEU A 74 21.26 13.85 -8.79
N GLU A 75 20.74 14.36 -7.67
CA GLU A 75 20.98 15.74 -7.24
C GLU A 75 22.46 16.01 -6.99
N LEU A 76 23.16 15.09 -6.34
CA LEU A 76 24.59 15.19 -6.07
C LEU A 76 25.39 15.18 -7.38
N GLU A 77 25.10 14.24 -8.28
CA GLU A 77 25.74 14.17 -9.61
C GLU A 77 25.54 15.46 -10.40
N ARG A 78 24.31 15.99 -10.43
CA ARG A 78 24.00 17.26 -11.07
C ARG A 78 24.83 18.40 -10.48
N ASP A 79 24.99 18.44 -9.15
CA ASP A 79 25.72 19.50 -8.48
C ASP A 79 27.23 19.43 -8.72
N ILE A 80 27.80 18.23 -8.81
CA ILE A 80 29.19 18.03 -9.25
C ILE A 80 29.37 18.54 -10.68
N LEU A 81 28.48 18.15 -11.60
CA LEU A 81 28.55 18.57 -12.99
C LEU A 81 28.43 20.09 -13.14
N LYS A 82 27.53 20.73 -12.38
CA LYS A 82 27.43 22.20 -12.34
C LYS A 82 28.71 22.86 -11.85
N LYS A 83 29.34 22.32 -10.80
CA LYS A 83 30.63 22.84 -10.29
C LYS A 83 31.74 22.71 -11.32
N ALA A 84 31.84 21.55 -11.99
CA ALA A 84 32.81 21.32 -13.04
C ALA A 84 32.61 22.30 -14.22
N LEU A 85 31.38 22.42 -14.72
CA LEU A 85 31.04 23.37 -15.78
C LEU A 85 31.40 24.81 -15.40
N SER A 86 31.14 25.23 -14.16
CA SER A 86 31.51 26.56 -13.69
C SER A 86 33.02 26.82 -13.67
N ILE A 87 33.85 25.78 -13.57
CA ILE A 87 35.31 25.90 -13.68
C ILE A 87 35.70 26.03 -15.15
N PHE A 88 35.12 25.20 -16.03
CA PHE A 88 35.42 25.20 -17.46
C PHE A 88 34.85 26.42 -18.21
N SER A 89 33.79 27.06 -17.70
CA SER A 89 33.16 28.21 -18.35
C SER A 89 33.85 29.55 -18.06
N ARG A 90 34.92 29.57 -17.25
CA ARG A 90 35.72 30.78 -17.06
C ARG A 90 36.63 30.95 -18.29
N PRO A 91 36.55 32.06 -19.03
CA PRO A 91 37.46 32.31 -20.14
C PRO A 91 38.89 32.46 -19.61
N SER A 92 39.84 31.81 -20.29
CA SER A 92 41.29 32.04 -20.12
C SER A 92 41.68 33.40 -20.67
#